data_AF-A0A9E2WU21-F1
#
_entry.id   AF-A0A9E2WU21-F1
#
_cell.length_a   1.000
_cell.length_b   1.000
_cell.length_c   1.000
_cell.angle_alpha   90.00
_cell.angle_beta   90.00
_cell.angle_gamma   90.00
#
_symmetry.space_group_name_H-M   'P 1'
#
loop_
_entity.id
_entity.type
_entity.pdbx_description
1 polymer ?
#
loop_
_entity_poly.entity_id
_entity_poly.type
_entity_poly.pdbx_seq_one_letter_code
_entity_poly.pdbx_strand_id
1 'polypeptide(L)'
;MKGLRFERLGRDRHYNIIFHIGSSYVPVSDETIEELKAQSLLPSERFLELLIDKIGYSSYLKEQMRVELQAAGDPVTQITVLQGAIREL
;
A
#
# COMPACT_ATOMS: atom_id res chain seq x y z
N MET A 1 15.09 -1.82 -1.65
CA MET A 1 14.45 -0.56 -2.09
C MET A 1 13.76 0.03 -0.88
N LYS A 2 13.82 1.35 -0.66
CA LYS A 2 13.17 2.02 0.47
C LYS A 2 11.74 2.44 0.07
N GLY A 3 10.81 2.46 1.01
CA GLY A 3 9.45 2.94 0.79
C GLY A 3 8.38 1.88 0.54
N LEU A 4 7.17 2.36 0.27
CA LEU A 4 5.97 1.56 0.05
C LEU A 4 5.76 1.24 -1.44
N ARG A 5 5.38 0.00 -1.75
CA ARG A 5 4.99 -0.41 -3.12
C ARG A 5 4.16 -1.69 -3.14
N PHE A 6 3.34 -1.83 -4.17
CA PHE A 6 2.70 -3.10 -4.50
C PHE A 6 3.53 -3.90 -5.50
N GLU A 7 3.45 -5.22 -5.41
CA GLU A 7 4.00 -6.15 -6.41
C GLU A 7 2.99 -7.28 -6.65
N ARG A 8 2.71 -7.55 -7.94
CA ARG A 8 1.88 -8.67 -8.36
C ARG A 8 2.74 -9.93 -8.50
N LEU A 9 2.41 -10.98 -7.76
CA LEU A 9 3.10 -12.27 -7.76
C LEU A 9 2.58 -13.25 -8.83
N GLY A 10 1.33 -13.10 -9.27
CA GLY A 10 0.65 -14.02 -10.18
C GLY A 10 -0.86 -13.78 -10.25
N ARG A 11 -1.61 -14.71 -10.86
CA ARG A 11 -3.08 -14.62 -11.00
C ARG A 11 -3.88 -15.80 -10.43
N ASP A 12 -3.22 -16.82 -9.87
CA ASP A 12 -3.87 -18.05 -9.36
C ASP A 12 -3.28 -18.48 -8.01
N ARG A 13 -3.00 -17.53 -7.12
CA ARG A 13 -2.47 -17.78 -5.77
C ARG A 13 -3.48 -17.36 -4.72
N HIS A 14 -3.34 -17.91 -3.51
CA HIS A 14 -4.13 -17.47 -2.35
C HIS A 14 -3.92 -15.98 -2.05
N TYR A 15 -2.72 -15.47 -2.33
CA TYR A 15 -2.41 -14.04 -2.40
C TYR A 15 -1.70 -13.73 -3.71
N ASN A 16 -2.32 -12.90 -4.54
CA ASN A 16 -1.78 -12.48 -5.83
C ASN A 16 -0.91 -11.24 -5.74
N ILE A 17 -1.01 -10.48 -4.65
CA ILE A 17 -0.35 -9.20 -4.45
C ILE A 17 0.36 -9.17 -3.09
N ILE A 18 1.56 -8.62 -3.07
CA ILE A 18 2.28 -8.28 -1.84
C ILE A 18 2.49 -6.77 -1.77
N PHE A 19 2.47 -6.24 -0.56
CA PHE A 19 2.80 -4.86 -0.26
C PHE A 19 4.12 -4.81 0.49
N HIS A 20 5.10 -4.14 -0.10
CA HIS A 20 6.42 -3.93 0.49
C HIS A 20 6.40 -2.70 1.38
N ILE A 21 7.01 -2.82 2.55
CA ILE A 21 7.21 -1.78 3.55
C ILE A 21 8.71 -1.81 3.89
N GLY A 22 9.50 -1.07 3.11
CA GLY A 22 10.96 -1.09 3.24
C GLY A 22 11.53 -2.48 2.95
N SER A 23 12.09 -3.13 3.98
CA SER A 23 12.62 -4.51 3.90
C SER A 23 11.60 -5.59 4.27
N SER A 24 10.43 -5.22 4.74
CA SER A 24 9.34 -6.14 5.08
C SER A 24 8.31 -6.19 3.95
N TYR A 25 7.51 -7.27 3.92
CA TYR A 25 6.39 -7.39 3.00
C TYR A 25 5.21 -8.07 3.68
N VAL A 26 4.01 -7.74 3.24
CA VAL A 26 2.78 -8.36 3.70
C VAL A 26 1.93 -8.82 2.50
N PRO A 27 1.32 -10.00 2.56
CA PRO A 27 0.33 -10.40 1.56
C PRO A 27 -0.92 -9.53 1.67
N VAL A 28 -1.50 -9.17 0.53
CA VAL A 28 -2.72 -8.37 0.45
C VAL A 28 -3.78 -9.17 -0.29
N SER A 29 -4.98 -9.29 0.30
CA SER A 29 -6.08 -10.01 -0.33
C SER A 29 -6.62 -9.24 -1.54
N ASP A 30 -7.16 -9.97 -2.51
CA ASP A 30 -7.79 -9.36 -3.69
C ASP A 30 -8.95 -8.44 -3.28
N GLU A 31 -9.72 -8.80 -2.24
CA GLU A 31 -10.77 -7.94 -1.65
C GLU A 31 -10.21 -6.59 -1.18
N THR A 32 -9.10 -6.59 -0.44
CA THR A 32 -8.47 -5.35 0.03
C THR A 32 -8.00 -4.50 -1.15
N ILE A 33 -7.49 -5.13 -2.21
CA ILE A 33 -7.05 -4.43 -3.42
C ILE A 33 -8.23 -3.79 -4.14
N GLU A 34 -9.35 -4.48 -4.28
CA GLU A 34 -10.55 -3.94 -4.90
C GLU A 34 -11.15 -2.77 -4.09
N GLU A 35 -11.16 -2.86 -2.75
CA GLU A 35 -11.56 -1.74 -1.90
C GLU A 35 -10.66 -0.51 -2.09
N LEU A 36 -9.34 -0.71 -2.13
CA LEU A 36 -8.38 0.38 -2.35
C LEU A 36 -8.51 0.96 -3.77
N LYS A 37 -8.74 0.12 -4.79
CA LYS A 37 -9.00 0.56 -6.17
C LYS A 37 -10.24 1.45 -6.24
N ALA A 38 -11.33 1.03 -5.60
CA ALA A 38 -12.58 1.80 -5.56
C ALA A 38 -12.40 3.19 -4.93
N GLN A 39 -11.41 3.35 -4.05
CA GLN A 39 -11.09 4.59 -3.36
C GLN A 39 -9.84 5.29 -3.93
N SER A 40 -9.30 4.84 -5.08
CA SER A 40 -8.06 5.36 -5.66
C SER A 40 -8.13 6.84 -6.09
N LEU A 41 -9.34 7.40 -6.23
CA LEU A 41 -9.59 8.80 -6.57
C LEU A 41 -9.72 9.73 -5.34
N LEU A 42 -9.62 9.19 -4.12
CA LEU A 42 -9.58 10.02 -2.92
C LEU A 42 -8.37 10.97 -2.94
N PRO A 43 -8.46 12.12 -2.24
CA PRO A 43 -7.28 12.93 -1.93
C PRO A 43 -6.18 12.06 -1.31
N SER A 44 -4.92 12.31 -1.64
CA SER A 44 -3.81 11.44 -1.26
C SER A 44 -3.70 11.23 0.26
N GLU A 45 -4.00 12.24 1.07
CA GLU A 45 -4.01 12.12 2.53
C GLU A 45 -5.10 11.15 3.02
N ARG A 46 -6.30 11.19 2.40
CA ARG A 46 -7.41 10.29 2.73
C ARG A 46 -7.16 8.86 2.24
N PHE A 47 -6.58 8.73 1.04
CA PHE A 47 -6.16 7.43 0.54
C PHE A 47 -5.07 6.82 1.44
N LEU A 48 -4.13 7.62 1.91
CA LEU A 48 -3.11 7.20 2.86
C LEU A 48 -3.73 6.66 4.16
N GLU A 49 -4.66 7.40 4.77
CA GLU A 49 -5.39 6.94 5.96
C GLU A 49 -6.04 5.57 5.74
N LEU A 50 -6.74 5.39 4.61
CA LEU A 50 -7.37 4.13 4.22
C LEU A 50 -6.34 3.01 4.02
N LEU A 51 -5.25 3.28 3.29
CA LEU A 51 -4.19 2.31 3.01
C LEU A 51 -3.58 1.76 4.30
N ILE A 52 -3.26 2.65 5.25
CA ILE A 52 -2.74 2.28 6.56
C ILE A 52 -3.76 1.48 7.35
N ASP A 53 -5.04 1.83 7.28
CA ASP A 53 -6.05 1.11 8.05
C ASP A 53 -6.28 -0.31 7.51
N LYS A 54 -6.32 -0.46 6.20
CA LYS A 54 -6.56 -1.74 5.52
C LYS A 54 -5.36 -2.68 5.58
N ILE A 55 -4.15 -2.17 5.31
CA ILE A 55 -2.94 -3.00 5.27
C ILE A 55 -2.30 -3.10 6.66
N GLY A 56 -2.33 -2.03 7.45
CA GLY A 56 -1.75 -1.96 8.78
C GLY A 56 -2.64 -2.61 9.85
N TYR A 57 -2.95 -3.90 9.73
CA TYR A 57 -3.81 -4.63 10.68
C TYR A 57 -3.28 -4.67 12.13
N SER A 58 -2.04 -4.24 12.38
CA SER A 58 -1.46 -4.10 13.70
C SER A 58 -0.82 -2.74 13.89
N SER A 59 -0.76 -2.24 15.14
CA SER A 59 -0.11 -0.96 15.46
C SER A 59 1.36 -0.94 15.01
N TYR A 60 2.06 -2.07 15.09
CA TYR A 60 3.42 -2.22 14.60
C TYR A 60 3.51 -1.94 13.10
N LEU A 61 2.62 -2.53 12.31
CA LEU A 61 2.62 -2.38 10.86
C LEU A 61 2.20 -0.97 10.44
N LYS A 62 1.21 -0.37 11.12
CA LYS A 62 0.84 1.05 10.91
C LYS A 62 2.04 1.97 11.13
N GLU A 63 2.83 1.71 12.19
CA GLU A 63 4.03 2.50 12.49
C GLU A 63 5.14 2.29 11.47
N GLN A 64 5.43 1.05 11.07
CA GLN A 64 6.43 0.78 10.02
C GLN A 64 6.09 1.49 8.71
N MET A 65 4.81 1.51 8.31
CA MET A 65 4.38 2.24 7.12
C MET A 65 4.64 3.74 7.24
N ARG A 66 4.40 4.34 8.42
CA ARG A 66 4.66 5.78 8.68
C ARG A 66 6.15 6.09 8.60
N VAL A 67 6.98 5.27 9.22
CA VAL A 67 8.43 5.43 9.23
C VAL A 67 8.98 5.37 7.80
N GLU A 68 8.54 4.40 6.99
CA GLU A 68 8.99 4.28 5.60
C GLU A 68 8.52 5.45 4.72
N LEU A 69 7.31 5.97 4.93
CA LEU A 69 6.82 7.16 4.24
C LEU A 69 7.63 8.40 4.59
N GLN A 70 7.92 8.62 5.88
CA GLN A 70 8.75 9.74 6.33
C GLN A 70 10.18 9.63 5.79
N ALA A 71 10.75 8.43 5.77
CA ALA A 71 12.10 8.17 5.27
C ALA A 71 12.23 8.39 3.75
N ALA A 72 11.13 8.34 2.99
CA ALA A 72 11.11 8.57 1.55
C ALA A 72 11.20 10.06 1.16
N GLY A 73 11.02 11.00 2.11
CA GLY A 73 11.22 12.43 1.91
C GLY A 73 10.07 13.18 1.22
N ASP A 74 9.29 12.51 0.37
CA ASP A 74 8.08 13.07 -0.25
C ASP A 74 6.89 12.09 -0.16
N PRO A 75 6.16 12.10 0.97
CA PRO A 75 5.03 11.20 1.18
C PRO A 75 3.88 11.40 0.19
N VAL A 76 3.63 12.64 -0.26
CA VAL A 76 2.49 12.95 -1.14
C VAL A 76 2.72 12.35 -2.52
N THR A 77 3.92 12.56 -3.08
CA THR A 77 4.30 11.95 -4.37
C THR A 77 4.29 10.42 -4.27
N GLN A 78 4.80 9.85 -3.18
CA GLN A 78 4.80 8.41 -2.98
C GLN A 78 3.38 7.83 -2.94
N ILE A 79 2.45 8.49 -2.26
CA ILE A 79 1.06 8.05 -2.20
C ILE A 79 0.36 8.19 -3.55
N THR A 80 0.63 9.27 -4.29
CA THR A 80 0.12 9.44 -5.65
C THR A 80 0.60 8.30 -6.57
N VAL A 81 1.87 7.89 -6.44
CA VAL A 81 2.42 6.73 -7.17
C VAL A 81 1.73 5.43 -6.76
N LEU A 82 1.47 5.21 -5.46
CA LEU A 82 0.73 4.05 -4.98
C LEU A 82 -0.72 4.02 -5.51
N GLN A 83 -1.39 5.17 -5.57
CA GLN A 83 -2.73 5.31 -6.16
C GLN A 83 -2.71 5.02 -7.66
N GLY A 84 -1.64 5.37 -8.37
CA GLY A 84 -1.40 4.93 -9.75
C GLY A 84 -1.25 3.42 -9.84
N ALA A 85 -0.30 2.86 -9.09
CA ALA A 85 0.02 1.44 -9.12
C ALA A 85 -1.20 0.56 -8.83
N ILE A 86 -2.01 0.90 -7.83
CA ILE A 86 -3.18 0.06 -7.47
C ILE A 86 -4.24 -0.01 -8.57
N ARG A 87 -4.38 1.04 -9.40
CA ARG A 87 -5.30 1.05 -10.54
C ARG A 87 -4.85 0.12 -11.67
N GLU A 88 -3.57 -0.21 -11.72
CA GLU A 88 -2.98 -1.11 -12.72
C GLU A 88 -2.86 -2.57 -12.24
N LEU A 89 -3.18 -2.81 -10.96
CA LEU A 89 -3.26 -4.15 -10.34
C LEU A 89 -4.62 -4.83 -10.56
#